data_AF-A0A355AYB7-F1
#
_entry.id   AF-A0A355AYB7-F1
#
_cell.length_a   1.000
_cell.length_b   1.000
_cell.length_c   1.000
_cell.angle_alpha   90.00
_cell.angle_beta   90.00
_cell.angle_gamma   90.00
#
_symmetry.space_group_name_H-M   'P 1'
#
loop_
_entity.id
_entity.type
_entity.pdbx_description
1 polymer ?
#
loop_
_entity_poly.entity_id
_entity_poly.type
_entity_poly.pdbx_seq_one_letter_code
_entity_poly.pdbx_strand_id
1 'polypeptide(L)' 'MGPGREENPARLRDGSRGKPVGPSAKIAREAGADVYLSGVAGREYLDRSPFEAAGIEVAFQEFRHSEYD' A
#
# COMPACT_ATOMS: atom_id res chain seq x y z
N MET A 1 34.30 9.02 7.18
CA MET A 1 34.31 7.91 6.21
C MET A 1 33.34 6.85 6.74
N GLY A 2 32.07 6.89 6.31
CA GLY A 2 31.09 5.86 6.65
C GLY A 2 31.19 4.69 5.66
N PRO A 3 30.84 3.46 6.04
CA PRO A 3 30.89 2.32 5.12
C PRO A 3 29.97 2.59 3.92
N GLY A 4 30.52 2.39 2.72
CA GLY A 4 29.83 2.57 1.45
C GLY A 4 28.54 1.78 1.42
N ARG A 5 27.47 2.39 0.91
CA ARG A 5 26.23 1.67 0.64
C ARG A 5 26.52 0.66 -0.47
N GLU A 6 26.68 -0.59 -0.09
CA GLU A 6 26.76 -1.69 -1.03
C GLU A 6 25.45 -1.71 -1.85
N GLU A 7 25.62 -1.36 -3.11
CA GLU A 7 24.58 -1.24 -4.11
C GLU A 7 24.08 -2.64 -4.44
N ASN A 8 22.89 -2.98 -3.94
CA ASN A 8 22.28 -4.30 -4.11
C ASN A 8 21.83 -4.50 -5.58
N PRO A 9 22.48 -5.39 -6.36
CA PRO A 9 22.21 -5.53 -7.78
C PRO A 9 20.93 -6.34 -8.10
N ALA A 10 20.16 -6.78 -7.10
CA ALA A 10 19.05 -7.71 -7.28
C ALA A 10 17.64 -7.09 -7.44
N ARG A 11 17.52 -5.79 -7.77
CA ARG A 11 16.19 -5.14 -7.93
C ARG A 11 15.96 -4.50 -9.30
N LEU A 12 16.41 -5.15 -10.37
CA LEU A 12 15.84 -4.89 -11.70
C LEU A 12 14.47 -5.59 -11.77
N ARG A 13 13.41 -4.87 -11.38
CA ARG A 13 12.03 -5.34 -11.51
C ARG A 13 11.60 -5.19 -12.97
N ASP A 14 11.31 -6.33 -13.60
CA ASP A 14 10.61 -6.48 -14.88
C ASP A 14 9.47 -5.44 -15.05
N GLY A 15 9.40 -4.87 -16.26
CA GLY A 15 8.58 -3.73 -16.64
C GLY A 15 7.10 -4.03 -16.87
N SER A 16 6.64 -5.22 -16.51
CA SER A 16 5.26 -5.69 -16.70
C SER A 16 4.35 -5.38 -15.49
N ARG A 17 4.60 -4.29 -14.75
CA ARG A 17 3.81 -3.97 -13.56
C ARG A 17 2.43 -3.42 -13.95
N GLY A 18 1.39 -4.21 -13.68
CA GLY A 18 0.05 -3.68 -13.40
C GLY A 18 0.11 -2.61 -12.30
N LYS A 19 -1.01 -1.91 -12.06
CA LYS A 19 -1.09 -0.85 -11.05
C LYS A 19 -0.40 -1.27 -9.76
N PRO A 20 0.46 -0.43 -9.15
CA PRO A 20 1.34 -0.86 -8.06
C PRO A 20 0.53 -1.35 -6.85
N VAL A 21 0.40 -2.67 -6.74
CA VAL A 21 0.05 -3.36 -5.50
C VAL A 21 1.30 -3.38 -4.65
N GLY A 22 1.36 -2.50 -3.65
CA GLY A 22 2.40 -2.57 -2.62
C GLY A 22 2.31 -3.85 -1.79
N PRO A 23 3.29 -4.12 -0.91
CA PRO A 23 3.24 -5.22 0.07
C PRO A 23 2.07 -5.12 1.08
N SER A 24 1.23 -4.08 0.98
CA SER A 24 0.15 -3.73 1.91
C SER A 24 -0.90 -4.84 2.11
N ALA A 25 -1.36 -5.51 1.04
CA ALA A 25 -2.40 -6.55 1.18
C ALA A 25 -1.87 -7.79 1.92
N LYS A 26 -0.62 -8.19 1.64
CA LYS A 26 0.04 -9.30 2.35
C LYS A 26 0.20 -8.97 3.84
N ILE A 27 0.65 -7.77 4.15
CA ILE A 27 0.84 -7.31 5.53
C ILE A 27 -0.50 -7.23 6.25
N ALA A 28 -1.53 -6.66 5.63
CA ALA A 28 -2.87 -6.55 6.22
C ALA A 28 -3.44 -7.95 6.54
N ARG A 29 -3.29 -8.91 5.62
CA ARG A 29 -3.66 -10.30 5.86
C ARG A 29 -2.88 -10.94 6.99
N GLU A 30 -1.56 -10.76 7.02
CA GLU A 30 -0.69 -11.32 8.08
C GLU A 30 -0.95 -10.69 9.45
N ALA A 31 -1.45 -9.46 9.48
CA ALA A 31 -1.93 -8.78 10.67
C ALA A 31 -3.34 -9.21 11.11
N GLY A 32 -4.04 -10.04 10.30
CA GLY A 32 -5.43 -10.43 10.56
C GLY A 32 -6.41 -9.27 10.43
N ALA A 33 -6.12 -8.30 9.56
CA ALA A 33 -6.97 -7.15 9.36
C ALA A 33 -8.16 -7.49 8.47
N ASP A 34 -9.35 -7.08 8.88
CA ASP A 34 -10.57 -7.12 8.05
C ASP A 34 -10.68 -5.89 7.12
N VAL A 35 -9.99 -4.78 7.47
CA VAL A 35 -10.05 -3.50 6.75
C VAL A 35 -8.66 -2.89 6.57
N TYR A 36 -8.38 -2.37 5.37
CA TYR A 36 -7.22 -1.54 5.04
C TYR A 36 -7.65 -0.10 4.75
N LEU A 37 -7.15 0.86 5.54
CA LEU A 37 -7.43 2.28 5.35
C LEU A 37 -6.39 2.92 4.40
N SER A 38 -6.87 3.51 3.31
CA SER A 38 -6.07 4.29 2.35
C SER A 38 -6.44 5.78 2.41
N GLY A 39 -5.55 6.66 1.94
CA GLY A 39 -5.90 8.07 1.71
C GLY A 39 -6.85 8.23 0.51
N VAL A 40 -7.58 9.35 0.43
CA VAL A 40 -8.60 9.59 -0.62
C VAL A 40 -8.07 9.41 -2.05
N ALA A 41 -6.81 9.81 -2.32
CA ALA A 41 -6.17 9.65 -3.62
C ALA A 41 -6.02 8.18 -4.05
N GLY A 42 -6.03 7.24 -3.09
CA GLY A 42 -5.97 5.80 -3.35
C GLY A 42 -7.08 5.30 -4.26
N ARG A 43 -8.21 6.00 -4.35
CA ARG A 43 -9.33 5.64 -5.24
C ARG A 43 -8.91 5.57 -6.72
N GLU A 44 -7.91 6.35 -7.11
CA GLU A 44 -7.48 6.48 -8.50
C GLU A 44 -6.43 5.44 -8.90
N TYR A 45 -5.55 5.07 -7.96
CA TYR A 45 -4.36 4.27 -8.25
C TYR A 45 -4.28 2.91 -7.52
N LEU A 46 -5.01 2.71 -6.42
CA LEU A 46 -4.91 1.49 -5.64
C LEU A 46 -5.64 0.34 -6.35
N ASP A 47 -4.91 -0.72 -6.65
CA ASP A 47 -5.53 -1.98 -7.06
C ASP A 47 -6.08 -2.73 -5.83
N ARG A 48 -7.39 -2.96 -5.86
CA ARG A 48 -8.17 -3.57 -4.78
C ARG A 48 -8.24 -5.08 -4.87
N SER A 49 -7.98 -5.65 -6.04
CA SER A 49 -8.03 -7.10 -6.31
C SER A 49 -7.30 -7.96 -5.28
N PRO A 50 -6.07 -7.61 -4.81
CA PRO A 50 -5.37 -8.42 -3.82
C PRO A 50 -5.92 -8.29 -2.40
N PHE A 51 -6.60 -7.18 -2.07
CA PHE A 51 -7.30 -7.02 -0.80
C PHE A 51 -8.60 -7.83 -0.81
N GLU A 52 -9.36 -7.74 -1.90
CA GLU A 52 -10.59 -8.52 -2.13
C GLU A 52 -10.31 -10.03 -2.07
N ALA A 53 -9.25 -10.49 -2.74
CA ALA A 53 -8.83 -11.89 -2.69
C ALA A 53 -8.38 -12.37 -1.29
N ALA A 54 -8.01 -11.44 -0.41
CA ALA A 54 -7.66 -11.71 0.98
C ALA A 54 -8.85 -11.55 1.95
N GLY A 55 -10.03 -11.19 1.46
CA GLY A 55 -11.20 -10.90 2.30
C GLY A 55 -11.11 -9.58 3.07
N ILE A 56 -10.30 -8.63 2.58
CA ILE A 56 -10.02 -7.36 3.26
C ILE A 56 -10.75 -6.23 2.54
N GLU A 57 -11.55 -5.47 3.28
CA GLU A 57 -12.20 -4.26 2.78
C GLU A 57 -11.17 -3.13 2.61
N VAL A 58 -11.28 -2.34 1.54
CA VAL A 58 -10.50 -1.11 1.38
C VAL A 58 -11.37 0.10 1.68
N ALA A 59 -11.08 0.77 2.80
CA ALA A 59 -11.69 2.04 3.17
C ALA A 59 -10.80 3.21 2.72
N PHE A 60 -11.42 4.35 2.43
CA PHE A 60 -10.70 5.58 2.09
C PHE A 60 -11.00 6.67 3.10
N GLN A 61 -9.95 7.31 3.61
CA GLN A 61 -10.06 8.40 4.56
C GLN A 61 -10.86 9.56 3.96
N GLU A 62 -11.86 10.01 4.69
CA GLU A 62 -12.50 11.30 4.49
C GLU A 62 -11.88 12.31 5.47
N PHE A 63 -11.06 13.23 4.96
CA PHE A 63 -10.51 14.28 5.80
C PHE A 63 -11.57 15.36 6.02
N ARG A 64 -12.00 15.54 7.28
CA ARG A 64 -12.79 16.69 7.72
C ARG A 64 -11.90 17.56 8.59
N HIS A 65 -11.58 18.76 8.13
CA HIS A 65 -10.82 19.72 8.93
C HIS A 65 -11.66 20.10 10.15
N SER A 66 -11.22 19.74 11.34
CA SER A 66 -11.82 20.27 12.56
C SER A 66 -11.29 21.68 12.76
N GLU A 67 -12.18 22.65 13.00
CA GLU A 67 -11.73 23.91 13.56
C GLU A 67 -11.20 23.60 14.97
N TYR A 68 -9.94 23.96 15.22
CA TYR A 68 -9.39 23.90 16.56
C TYR A 68 -10.02 25.06 17.35
N ASP A 69 -10.75 24.74 18.41
CA ASP A 69 -11.17 25.71 19.45
C ASP A 69 -9.99 26.04 20.36
#